data_AF-L8PM05-F1
#
_entry.id   AF-L8PM05-F1
#
_cell.length_a   1.000
_cell.length_b   1.000
_cell.length_c   1.000
_cell.angle_alpha   90.00
_cell.angle_beta   90.00
_cell.angle_gamma   90.00
#
_symmetry.space_group_name_H-M   'P 1'
#
loop_
_entity.id
_entity.type
_entity.pdbx_description
1 polymer ?
#
loop_
_entity_poly.entity_id
_entity_poly.type
_entity_poly.pdbx_seq_one_letter_code
_entity_poly.pdbx_strand_id
1 'polypeptide(L)'
;MDGMWMPFLRLSRTAAFDLVLLTDDAPAMRIWECTSARPARSAEGIGTFRGVRTIQVNVPRTGTATLRWSARRAVADSAGLLDGRGGRTFLLVTDGLAHGWAAADGLLGRLAHAGPTVLVHLLPPHLRHRITLYTYPAVLEAGGFGAPSDHLGHRPPSGGSDPMRPLPDAGDDSVAVQVLSLKPASLAAWSDLVTDGRGVRRSLPVVPAGTLSKGAPAPGLRASRLPRAAAVPRFSTSPPARRLATQLAAITFDFDLVEQLRRRVMPEPSPDHLAEILMGGLIDWEGGGEGRPEFAEGVREALLATTTRSQLARTVSVVGELPAAGERGVALRAALYDPLRARLPGPEERGWAQ
;
A
#
# COMPACT_ATOMS: atom_id res chain seq x y z
N MET A 1 42.55 25.50 49.08
CA MET A 1 42.66 24.51 47.99
C MET A 1 41.24 24.31 47.49
N ASP A 2 40.83 25.13 46.53
CA ASP A 2 39.45 25.15 46.06
C ASP A 2 39.28 24.04 45.02
N GLY A 3 38.61 22.96 45.44
CA GLY A 3 38.30 21.81 44.62
C GLY A 3 37.31 22.18 43.52
N MET A 4 37.83 22.57 42.37
CA MET A 4 37.05 22.92 41.19
C MET A 4 36.45 21.64 40.58
N TRP A 5 35.13 21.50 40.72
CA TRP A 5 34.36 20.44 40.06
C TRP A 5 34.15 20.82 38.59
N MET A 6 34.78 20.10 37.68
CA MET A 6 34.53 20.25 36.24
C MET A 6 33.42 19.30 35.78
N PRO A 7 32.35 19.81 35.14
CA PRO A 7 31.36 18.95 34.52
C PRO A 7 32.02 18.20 33.35
N PHE A 8 31.85 16.87 33.31
CA PHE A 8 32.23 16.07 32.16
C PHE A 8 30.98 15.53 31.49
N LEU A 9 30.94 15.62 30.16
CA LEU A 9 29.87 15.05 29.36
C LEU A 9 30.11 13.55 29.23
N ARG A 10 29.19 12.75 29.74
CA ARG A 10 29.20 11.30 29.55
C ARG A 10 28.39 10.99 28.29
N LEU A 11 29.05 10.47 27.26
CA LEU A 11 28.38 10.01 26.04
C LEU A 11 27.43 8.86 26.40
N SER A 12 26.12 9.13 26.37
CA SER A 12 25.09 8.11 26.46
C SER A 12 24.68 7.68 25.05
N ARG A 13 24.64 6.36 24.79
CA ARG A 13 24.05 5.82 23.56
C ARG A 13 22.54 6.00 23.63
N THR A 14 22.03 7.11 23.13
CA THR A 14 20.60 7.35 22.94
C THR A 14 20.22 7.04 21.50
N ALA A 15 19.00 6.56 21.28
CA ALA A 15 18.45 6.42 19.93
C ALA A 15 18.54 7.76 19.19
N ALA A 16 19.02 7.74 17.96
CA ALA A 16 19.31 8.97 17.22
C ALA A 16 18.05 9.59 16.62
N PHE A 17 17.04 8.78 16.29
CA PHE A 17 15.86 9.21 15.53
C PHE A 17 14.54 8.94 16.26
N ASP A 18 13.57 9.81 16.06
CA ASP A 18 12.15 9.48 16.20
C ASP A 18 11.60 8.99 14.85
N LEU A 19 10.76 7.96 14.86
CA LEU A 19 10.10 7.44 13.66
C LEU A 19 8.68 7.99 13.55
N VAL A 20 8.37 8.63 12.42
CA VAL A 20 7.02 8.96 12.01
C VAL A 20 6.61 8.01 10.89
N LEU A 21 5.75 7.05 11.23
CA LEU A 21 5.15 6.12 10.30
C LEU A 21 3.85 6.73 9.75
N LEU A 22 3.87 7.04 8.46
CA LEU A 22 2.70 7.47 7.72
C LEU A 22 2.11 6.27 6.98
N THR A 23 0.81 6.07 7.03
CA THR A 23 0.12 4.97 6.35
C THR A 23 -0.97 5.54 5.46
N ASP A 24 -0.96 5.19 4.18
CA ASP A 24 -2.04 5.51 3.23
C ASP A 24 -3.40 4.99 3.76
N ASP A 25 -4.43 5.84 3.67
CA ASP A 25 -5.80 5.58 4.11
C ASP A 25 -6.76 5.28 2.93
N ALA A 26 -6.22 4.95 1.75
CA ALA A 26 -7.02 4.56 0.60
C ALA A 26 -7.80 3.26 0.86
N PRO A 27 -9.00 3.06 0.28
CA PRO A 27 -9.79 1.84 0.48
C PRO A 27 -9.04 0.53 0.17
N ALA A 28 -8.13 0.55 -0.81
CA ALA A 28 -7.31 -0.61 -1.16
C ALA A 28 -6.35 -1.04 -0.02
N MET A 29 -5.97 -0.12 0.88
CA MET A 29 -5.11 -0.37 2.04
C MET A 29 -5.70 -1.34 3.05
N ARG A 30 -7.02 -1.61 3.03
CA ARG A 30 -7.65 -2.61 3.90
C ARG A 30 -7.14 -4.02 3.66
N ILE A 31 -6.79 -4.37 2.42
CA ILE A 31 -6.18 -5.67 2.09
C ILE A 31 -4.78 -5.80 2.69
N TRP A 32 -4.14 -4.65 2.90
CA TRP A 32 -2.77 -4.56 3.38
C TRP A 32 -2.67 -4.33 4.88
N GLU A 33 -3.77 -4.21 5.62
CA GLU A 33 -3.81 -3.78 7.02
C GLU A 33 -2.84 -4.57 7.92
N CYS A 34 -2.84 -5.90 7.80
CA CYS A 34 -1.94 -6.76 8.54
C CYS A 34 -0.46 -6.47 8.23
N THR A 35 -0.14 -6.14 6.97
CA THR A 35 1.21 -5.90 6.46
C THR A 35 1.67 -4.48 6.75
N SER A 36 0.81 -3.48 6.57
CA SER A 36 1.11 -2.06 6.82
C SER A 36 1.32 -1.74 8.30
N ALA A 37 0.75 -2.55 9.20
CA ALA A 37 0.97 -2.42 10.64
C ALA A 37 2.26 -3.10 11.14
N ARG A 38 2.92 -3.95 10.34
CA ARG A 38 4.16 -4.64 10.77
C ARG A 38 5.32 -3.68 11.05
N PRO A 39 5.62 -2.67 10.20
CA PRO A 39 6.70 -1.73 10.47
C PRO A 39 6.61 -1.05 11.84
N ALA A 40 5.41 -0.59 12.24
CA ALA A 40 5.19 0.01 13.56
C ALA A 40 5.54 -0.96 14.68
N ARG A 41 4.94 -2.16 14.67
CA ARG A 41 5.16 -3.18 15.72
C ARG A 41 6.63 -3.60 15.81
N SER A 42 7.31 -3.73 14.67
CA SER A 42 8.73 -4.06 14.64
C SER A 42 9.60 -2.90 15.16
N ALA A 43 9.30 -1.66 14.78
CA ALA A 43 10.06 -0.49 15.23
C ALA A 43 9.93 -0.27 16.75
N GLU A 44 8.72 -0.47 17.30
CA GLU A 44 8.46 -0.39 18.75
C GLU A 44 9.15 -1.51 19.52
N GLY A 45 9.14 -2.74 18.97
CA GLY A 45 9.73 -3.90 19.64
C GLY A 45 11.26 -3.92 19.72
N ILE A 46 11.96 -3.29 18.77
CA ILE A 46 13.43 -3.31 18.69
C ILE A 46 14.06 -2.16 19.49
N GLY A 47 13.32 -1.07 19.76
CA GLY A 47 13.82 0.06 20.55
C GLY A 47 14.88 0.92 19.85
N THR A 48 15.01 0.81 18.52
CA THR A 48 15.97 1.60 17.71
C THR A 48 15.65 3.10 17.68
N PHE A 49 14.38 3.46 17.86
CA PHE A 49 13.88 4.83 17.79
C PHE A 49 13.53 5.36 19.19
N ARG A 50 13.73 6.67 19.39
CA ARG A 50 13.34 7.37 20.64
C ARG A 50 11.84 7.31 20.88
N GLY A 51 11.07 7.37 19.80
CA GLY A 51 9.64 7.15 19.80
C GLY A 51 9.15 6.78 18.41
N VAL A 52 8.01 6.08 18.36
CA VAL A 52 7.30 5.73 17.12
C VAL A 52 5.94 6.42 17.14
N ARG A 53 5.59 7.11 16.05
CA ARG A 53 4.30 7.77 15.87
C ARG A 53 3.65 7.28 14.60
N THR A 54 2.38 6.90 14.66
CA THR A 54 1.63 6.44 13.48
C THR A 54 0.55 7.45 13.08
N ILE A 55 0.48 7.74 11.78
CA ILE A 55 -0.39 8.75 11.19
C ILE A 55 -0.99 8.17 9.92
N GLN A 56 -2.28 8.39 9.71
CA GLN A 56 -2.94 8.07 8.47
C GLN A 56 -2.85 9.26 7.50
N VAL A 57 -2.57 8.96 6.23
CA VAL A 57 -2.49 9.94 5.14
C VAL A 57 -3.63 9.70 4.18
N ASN A 58 -4.48 10.71 4.03
CA ASN A 58 -5.49 10.72 3.00
C ASN A 58 -4.96 11.52 1.80
N VAL A 59 -4.93 10.87 0.64
CA VAL A 59 -4.55 11.46 -0.65
C VAL A 59 -5.78 11.60 -1.54
N PRO A 60 -6.51 12.73 -1.47
CA PRO A 60 -7.75 12.88 -2.21
C PRO A 60 -7.48 13.10 -3.70
N ARG A 61 -8.45 12.75 -4.56
CA ARG A 61 -8.36 12.99 -6.01
C ARG A 61 -8.18 14.47 -6.36
N THR A 62 -8.78 15.34 -5.56
CA THR A 62 -8.73 16.79 -5.70
C THR A 62 -8.44 17.43 -4.35
N GLY A 63 -7.73 18.56 -4.34
CA GLY A 63 -7.32 19.24 -3.11
C GLY A 63 -5.94 18.80 -2.63
N THR A 64 -5.73 18.85 -1.31
CA THR A 64 -4.43 18.62 -0.66
C THR A 64 -4.47 17.37 0.21
N ALA A 65 -3.33 16.68 0.33
CA ALA A 65 -3.21 15.56 1.26
C ALA A 65 -3.46 16.01 2.71
N THR A 66 -4.22 15.21 3.45
CA THR A 66 -4.54 15.47 4.86
C THR A 66 -4.00 14.36 5.75
N LEU A 67 -3.72 14.71 7.00
CA LEU A 67 -3.10 13.83 7.97
C LEU A 67 -4.06 13.62 9.14
N ARG A 68 -4.12 12.40 9.67
CA ARG A 68 -4.98 12.03 10.80
C ARG A 68 -4.21 11.17 11.78
N TRP A 69 -4.25 11.51 13.06
CA TRP A 69 -3.62 10.67 14.08
C TRP A 69 -4.35 9.33 14.19
N SER A 70 -3.62 8.21 14.26
CA SER A 70 -4.27 6.89 14.38
C SER A 70 -5.06 6.77 15.71
N ALA A 71 -4.54 7.36 16.79
CA ALA A 71 -5.12 7.28 18.13
C ALA A 71 -6.22 8.32 18.43
N ARG A 72 -6.33 9.38 17.62
CA ARG A 72 -7.34 10.44 17.78
C ARG A 72 -7.89 10.73 16.40
N ARG A 73 -9.22 10.67 16.20
CA ARG A 73 -9.89 11.11 14.94
C ARG A 73 -9.71 12.62 14.64
N ALA A 74 -8.72 13.29 15.25
CA ALA A 74 -8.34 14.66 15.00
C ALA A 74 -7.39 14.75 13.79
N VAL A 75 -7.62 15.78 12.98
CA VAL A 75 -6.71 16.18 11.90
C VAL A 75 -5.35 16.53 12.52
N ALA A 76 -4.29 15.93 11.98
CA ALA A 76 -2.92 16.25 12.35
C ALA A 76 -2.44 17.43 11.50
N ASP A 77 -1.94 18.48 12.15
CA ASP A 77 -1.23 19.54 11.45
C ASP A 77 0.14 19.03 10.99
N SER A 78 0.43 19.19 9.70
CA SER A 78 1.73 18.84 9.15
C SER A 78 2.88 19.63 9.79
N ALA A 79 2.66 20.86 10.25
CA ALA A 79 3.69 21.64 10.93
C ALA A 79 4.13 20.99 12.27
N GLY A 80 3.21 20.35 13.01
CA GLY A 80 3.55 19.62 14.23
C GLY A 80 4.39 18.35 13.99
N LEU A 81 4.44 17.86 12.74
CA LEU A 81 5.22 16.69 12.32
C LEU A 81 6.65 17.01 11.92
N LEU A 82 6.88 18.23 11.45
CA LEU A 82 8.20 18.74 11.10
C LEU A 82 8.81 19.33 12.37
N ASP A 83 9.63 18.56 13.09
CA ASP A 83 10.40 19.14 14.19
C ASP A 83 11.50 20.02 13.60
N GLY A 84 11.57 21.30 13.98
CA GLY A 84 12.67 22.18 13.56
C GLY A 84 14.04 21.77 14.10
N ARG A 85 14.12 20.72 14.94
CA ARG A 85 15.35 20.26 15.61
C ARG A 85 16.16 19.23 14.83
N GLY A 86 15.63 18.67 13.73
CA GLY A 86 16.24 17.53 13.05
C GLY A 86 16.21 16.26 13.93
N GLY A 87 16.36 15.08 13.31
CA GLY A 87 16.31 13.80 14.03
C GLY A 87 14.95 13.10 14.03
N ARG A 88 14.05 13.47 13.13
CA ARG A 88 12.90 12.63 12.75
C ARG A 88 13.19 11.93 11.43
N THR A 89 12.72 10.70 11.31
CA THR A 89 12.72 9.92 10.08
C THR A 89 11.27 9.61 9.70
N PHE A 90 10.95 9.76 8.42
CA PHE A 90 9.60 9.62 7.89
C PHE A 90 9.52 8.39 6.99
N LEU A 91 8.59 7.48 7.31
CA LEU A 91 8.37 6.26 6.56
C LEU A 91 6.90 6.21 6.12
N LEU A 92 6.63 6.36 4.83
CA LEU A 92 5.28 6.35 4.26
C LEU A 92 4.97 5.01 3.61
N VAL A 93 4.00 4.27 4.18
CA VAL A 93 3.58 2.95 3.74
C VAL A 93 2.37 3.07 2.81
N THR A 94 2.48 2.52 1.59
CA THR A 94 1.40 2.57 0.60
C THR A 94 1.48 1.41 -0.40
N ASP A 95 0.35 1.07 -1.03
CA ASP A 95 0.30 0.24 -2.24
C ASP A 95 0.44 1.03 -3.54
N GLY A 96 0.52 2.37 -3.47
CA GLY A 96 0.73 3.28 -4.60
C GLY A 96 -0.46 3.38 -5.57
N LEU A 97 -1.60 2.78 -5.23
CA LEU A 97 -2.73 2.66 -6.14
C LEU A 97 -3.56 3.94 -6.21
N ALA A 98 -3.80 4.59 -5.06
CA ALA A 98 -4.69 5.75 -4.93
C ALA A 98 -4.51 6.81 -6.03
N HIS A 99 -5.61 7.33 -6.58
CA HIS A 99 -5.55 8.33 -7.66
C HIS A 99 -4.99 9.69 -7.21
N GLY A 100 -5.07 9.99 -5.91
CA GLY A 100 -4.75 11.29 -5.35
C GLY A 100 -3.27 11.54 -5.05
N TRP A 101 -2.34 10.70 -5.50
CA TRP A 101 -0.91 10.86 -5.17
C TRP A 101 -0.33 12.22 -5.62
N ALA A 102 -0.89 12.85 -6.66
CA ALA A 102 -0.54 14.23 -7.00
C ALA A 102 -0.82 15.24 -5.86
N ALA A 103 -1.85 15.03 -5.04
CA ALA A 103 -2.15 15.87 -3.88
C ALA A 103 -1.13 15.71 -2.73
N ALA A 104 -0.32 14.65 -2.74
CA ALA A 104 0.71 14.37 -1.75
C ALA A 104 2.06 15.05 -2.06
N ASP A 105 2.20 15.68 -3.22
CA ASP A 105 3.50 16.16 -3.72
C ASP A 105 4.17 17.14 -2.76
N GLY A 106 3.42 18.18 -2.37
CA GLY A 106 3.91 19.17 -1.40
C GLY A 106 4.15 18.59 0.00
N LEU A 107 3.41 17.55 0.41
CA LEU A 107 3.65 16.86 1.68
C LEU A 107 4.98 16.10 1.63
N LEU A 108 5.21 15.29 0.58
CA LEU A 108 6.45 14.54 0.42
C LEU A 108 7.66 15.46 0.35
N GLY A 109 7.57 16.58 -0.39
CA GLY A 109 8.60 17.60 -0.41
C GLY A 109 8.93 18.11 0.99
N ARG A 110 7.92 18.54 1.77
CA ARG A 110 8.14 19.03 3.14
C ARG A 110 8.76 18.00 4.07
N LEU A 111 8.33 16.74 4.01
CA LEU A 111 8.92 15.66 4.80
C LEU A 111 10.39 15.44 4.41
N ALA A 112 10.67 15.42 3.10
CA ALA A 112 11.99 15.14 2.54
C ALA A 112 13.03 16.21 2.91
N HIS A 113 12.63 17.48 3.00
CA HIS A 113 13.49 18.57 3.48
C HIS A 113 13.68 18.54 5.00
N ALA A 114 12.71 18.03 5.76
CA ALA A 114 12.78 18.01 7.23
C ALA A 114 13.61 16.84 7.78
N GLY A 115 13.77 15.75 7.03
CA GLY A 115 14.58 14.61 7.45
C GLY A 115 14.55 13.45 6.46
N PRO A 116 15.28 12.35 6.77
CA PRO A 116 15.26 11.15 5.94
C PRO A 116 13.83 10.69 5.71
N THR A 117 13.41 10.66 4.45
CA THR A 117 12.04 10.33 4.04
C THR A 117 12.06 9.24 3.00
N VAL A 118 11.27 8.20 3.26
CA VAL A 118 11.20 7.01 2.42
C VAL A 118 9.79 6.48 2.28
N LEU A 119 9.48 5.95 1.10
CA LEU A 119 8.25 5.25 0.78
C LEU A 119 8.45 3.74 0.93
N VAL A 120 7.61 3.05 1.69
CA VAL A 120 7.56 1.58 1.71
C VAL A 120 6.40 1.12 0.85
N HIS A 121 6.76 0.54 -0.28
CA HIS A 121 5.79 0.09 -1.26
C HIS A 121 5.40 -1.37 -1.02
N LEU A 122 4.11 -1.60 -0.78
CA LEU A 122 3.56 -2.91 -0.42
C LEU A 122 3.44 -3.86 -1.62
N LEU A 123 3.20 -3.33 -2.82
CA LEU A 123 3.21 -4.16 -4.03
C LEU A 123 4.61 -4.67 -4.39
N PRO A 124 4.70 -5.91 -4.89
CA PRO A 124 5.90 -6.44 -5.51
C PRO A 124 6.42 -5.56 -6.65
N PRO A 125 7.74 -5.51 -6.87
CA PRO A 125 8.34 -4.75 -7.95
C PRO A 125 7.73 -5.00 -9.34
N HIS A 126 7.37 -6.25 -9.66
CA HIS A 126 6.82 -6.61 -10.97
C HIS A 126 5.43 -6.02 -11.24
N LEU A 127 4.67 -5.64 -10.20
CA LEU A 127 3.34 -5.03 -10.34
C LEU A 127 3.37 -3.49 -10.38
N ARG A 128 4.52 -2.88 -10.06
CA ARG A 128 4.67 -1.41 -9.97
C ARG A 128 4.59 -0.67 -11.30
N HIS A 129 4.54 -1.38 -12.43
CA HIS A 129 4.31 -0.74 -13.73
C HIS A 129 2.83 -0.30 -13.91
N ARG A 130 1.92 -0.69 -13.01
CA ARG A 130 0.48 -0.42 -13.09
C ARG A 130 -0.05 0.55 -12.02
N ILE A 131 0.83 1.21 -11.28
CA ILE A 131 0.49 2.08 -10.13
C ILE A 131 0.43 3.57 -10.52
N THR A 132 -0.11 4.41 -9.64
CA THR A 132 -0.19 5.86 -9.82
C THR A 132 1.12 6.51 -9.40
N LEU A 133 1.72 5.99 -8.33
CA LEU A 133 2.98 6.47 -7.77
C LEU A 133 4.20 5.84 -8.47
N TYR A 134 4.54 6.33 -9.67
CA TYR A 134 5.62 5.73 -10.46
C TYR A 134 7.00 5.90 -9.85
N THR A 135 7.81 4.84 -9.96
CA THR A 135 9.15 4.78 -9.40
C THR A 135 10.21 4.66 -10.48
N TYR A 136 11.34 5.34 -10.31
CA TYR A 136 12.46 5.35 -11.24
C TYR A 136 13.68 4.71 -10.60
N PRO A 137 14.41 3.82 -11.29
CA PRO A 137 15.64 3.28 -10.74
C PRO A 137 16.69 4.39 -10.62
N ALA A 138 17.38 4.46 -9.47
CA ALA A 138 18.43 5.44 -9.24
C ALA A 138 19.59 4.85 -8.40
N VAL A 139 20.77 5.42 -8.59
CA VAL A 139 21.88 5.23 -7.65
C VAL A 139 21.95 6.46 -6.77
N LEU A 140 21.82 6.22 -5.47
CA LEU A 140 21.82 7.23 -4.43
C LEU A 140 23.16 7.25 -3.72
N GLU A 141 23.57 8.44 -3.27
CA GLU A 141 24.75 8.68 -2.47
C GLU A 141 24.35 9.35 -1.15
N ALA A 142 24.82 8.78 -0.04
CA ALA A 142 24.50 9.22 1.30
C ALA A 142 24.95 10.67 1.55
N GLY A 143 24.05 11.49 2.10
CA GLY A 143 24.32 12.87 2.52
C GLY A 143 25.05 12.97 3.87
N GLY A 144 25.26 11.84 4.54
CA GLY A 144 25.78 11.72 5.90
C GLY A 144 24.70 11.30 6.90
N PHE A 145 25.11 11.07 8.15
CA PHE A 145 24.24 10.55 9.22
C PHE A 145 22.99 11.42 9.42
N GLY A 146 21.81 10.84 9.18
CA GLY A 146 20.52 11.49 9.38
C GLY A 146 20.25 12.67 8.43
N ALA A 147 21.02 12.80 7.35
CA ALA A 147 20.83 13.87 6.38
C ALA A 147 19.41 13.80 5.77
N PRO A 148 18.73 14.95 5.56
CA PRO A 148 17.44 14.95 4.90
C PRO A 148 17.55 14.42 3.46
N SER A 149 16.42 14.02 2.88
CA SER A 149 16.41 13.34 1.57
C SER A 149 16.82 14.27 0.42
N ASP A 150 16.73 15.59 0.59
CA ASP A 150 17.22 16.60 -0.38
C ASP A 150 18.75 16.66 -0.45
N HIS A 151 19.46 16.21 0.58
CA HIS A 151 20.91 16.12 0.62
C HIS A 151 21.47 14.83 0.00
N LEU A 152 20.61 13.94 -0.50
CA LEU A 152 21.04 12.72 -1.18
C LEU A 152 21.43 13.03 -2.62
N GLY A 153 22.68 12.72 -2.96
CA GLY A 153 23.10 12.72 -4.36
C GLY A 153 22.35 11.61 -5.10
N HIS A 154 21.83 11.90 -6.28
CA HIS A 154 21.16 10.89 -7.10
C HIS A 154 21.62 10.98 -8.55
N ARG A 155 21.70 9.82 -9.20
CA ARG A 155 22.05 9.72 -10.63
C ARG A 155 21.38 8.51 -11.26
N PRO A 156 21.23 8.49 -12.60
CA PRO A 156 20.77 7.31 -13.30
C PRO A 156 21.64 6.08 -13.01
N PRO A 157 21.09 4.87 -13.15
CA PRO A 157 21.87 3.63 -13.08
C PRO A 157 22.96 3.60 -14.16
N SER A 158 24.02 2.81 -13.94
CA SER A 158 25.15 2.70 -14.87
C SER A 158 24.77 2.23 -16.28
N GLY A 159 23.61 1.59 -16.45
CA GLY A 159 23.05 1.19 -17.75
C GLY A 159 22.21 2.27 -18.46
N GLY A 160 22.17 3.49 -17.91
CA GLY A 160 21.33 4.58 -18.40
C GLY A 160 19.90 4.55 -17.84
N SER A 161 19.15 5.60 -18.15
CA SER A 161 17.72 5.70 -17.86
C SER A 161 16.94 4.70 -18.73
N ASP A 162 15.80 4.21 -18.23
CA ASP A 162 14.85 3.46 -19.08
C ASP A 162 14.40 4.38 -20.24
N PRO A 163 14.70 4.05 -21.51
CA PRO A 163 14.36 4.91 -22.64
C PRO A 163 12.84 5.04 -22.85
N MET A 164 12.05 4.07 -22.39
CA MET A 164 10.59 4.14 -22.40
C MET A 164 10.05 4.98 -21.24
N ARG A 165 10.89 5.31 -20.27
CA ARG A 165 10.50 6.01 -19.03
C ARG A 165 11.70 6.75 -18.42
N PRO A 166 12.16 7.85 -19.05
CA PRO A 166 13.26 8.63 -18.49
C PRO A 166 12.85 9.23 -17.14
N LEU A 167 13.83 9.39 -16.24
CA LEU A 167 13.64 10.17 -15.02
C LEU A 167 13.12 11.55 -15.45
N PRO A 168 12.03 12.08 -14.83
CA PRO A 168 11.50 13.38 -15.22
C PRO A 168 12.58 14.44 -15.02
N ASP A 169 12.54 15.50 -15.84
CA ASP A 169 13.30 16.71 -15.55
C ASP A 169 12.81 17.28 -14.21
N ALA A 170 13.52 16.89 -13.17
CA ALA A 170 13.43 17.39 -11.82
C ALA A 170 13.93 18.83 -11.89
N GLY A 171 13.03 19.81 -11.74
CA GLY A 171 13.47 21.17 -11.47
C GLY A 171 14.29 21.22 -10.18
N ASP A 172 14.95 22.33 -9.92
CA ASP A 172 15.89 22.48 -8.79
C ASP A 172 15.27 22.13 -7.41
N ASP A 173 13.95 22.20 -7.28
CA ASP A 173 13.21 21.91 -6.04
C ASP A 173 12.73 20.44 -5.88
N SER A 174 13.02 19.56 -6.85
CA SER A 174 12.58 18.17 -6.79
C SER A 174 13.49 17.30 -5.92
N VAL A 175 12.91 16.55 -4.99
CA VAL A 175 13.66 15.71 -4.04
C VAL A 175 13.42 14.23 -4.32
N ALA A 176 14.52 13.47 -4.43
CA ALA A 176 14.47 12.03 -4.66
C ALA A 176 14.08 11.26 -3.38
N VAL A 177 12.80 10.94 -3.24
CA VAL A 177 12.29 10.11 -2.14
C VAL A 177 12.49 8.65 -2.48
N GLN A 178 13.21 7.91 -1.64
CA GLN A 178 13.51 6.50 -1.92
C GLN A 178 12.27 5.63 -1.78
N VAL A 179 12.23 4.51 -2.49
CA VAL A 179 11.15 3.53 -2.44
C VAL A 179 11.71 2.17 -2.04
N LEU A 180 11.21 1.63 -0.94
CA LEU A 180 11.61 0.34 -0.42
C LEU A 180 10.58 -0.72 -0.75
N SER A 181 11.05 -1.94 -0.91
CA SER A 181 10.23 -3.13 -0.69
C SER A 181 10.38 -3.59 0.77
N LEU A 182 9.47 -4.45 1.23
CA LEU A 182 9.59 -5.10 2.54
C LEU A 182 10.72 -6.16 2.60
N LYS A 183 11.55 -6.27 1.56
CA LYS A 183 12.68 -7.21 1.53
C LYS A 183 13.82 -6.69 2.41
N PRO A 184 14.50 -7.54 3.19
CA PRO A 184 15.61 -7.14 4.05
C PRO A 184 16.70 -6.34 3.33
N ALA A 185 17.08 -6.74 2.11
CA ALA A 185 18.09 -6.03 1.32
C ALA A 185 17.70 -4.57 0.99
N SER A 186 16.40 -4.30 0.80
CA SER A 186 15.91 -2.94 0.52
C SER A 186 16.00 -2.06 1.77
N LEU A 187 15.66 -2.61 2.93
CA LEU A 187 15.74 -1.92 4.22
C LEU A 187 17.20 -1.68 4.63
N ALA A 188 18.07 -2.66 4.41
CA ALA A 188 19.51 -2.52 4.66
C ALA A 188 20.14 -1.43 3.79
N ALA A 189 19.85 -1.43 2.48
CA ALA A 189 20.34 -0.39 1.57
C ALA A 189 19.89 1.02 2.00
N TRP A 190 18.67 1.16 2.52
CA TRP A 190 18.22 2.44 3.06
C TRP A 190 18.89 2.80 4.39
N SER A 191 19.05 1.83 5.30
CA SER A 191 19.79 2.04 6.55
C SER A 191 21.18 2.58 6.27
N ASP A 192 21.93 1.97 5.35
CA ASP A 192 23.27 2.41 4.96
C ASP A 192 23.27 3.86 4.47
N LEU A 193 22.27 4.28 3.68
CA LEU A 193 22.16 5.67 3.19
C LEU A 193 21.89 6.68 4.32
N VAL A 194 21.22 6.27 5.39
CA VAL A 194 20.82 7.14 6.50
C VAL A 194 21.85 7.15 7.63
N THR A 195 22.50 6.02 7.89
CA THR A 195 23.39 5.86 9.05
C THR A 195 24.87 5.96 8.72
N ASP A 196 25.27 5.76 7.47
CA ASP A 196 26.69 5.81 7.12
C ASP A 196 27.15 7.23 6.75
N GLY A 197 28.47 7.37 6.63
CA GLY A 197 29.11 8.60 6.17
C GLY A 197 28.86 8.88 4.69
N ARG A 198 29.19 10.11 4.28
CA ARG A 198 29.15 10.53 2.87
C ARG A 198 29.95 9.57 1.98
N GLY A 199 29.49 9.38 0.75
CA GLY A 199 30.14 8.53 -0.26
C GLY A 199 29.63 7.09 -0.31
N VAL A 200 28.84 6.63 0.67
CA VAL A 200 28.12 5.35 0.56
C VAL A 200 27.08 5.44 -0.55
N ARG A 201 27.12 4.46 -1.46
CA ARG A 201 26.26 4.41 -2.64
C ARG A 201 25.38 3.17 -2.63
N ARG A 202 24.09 3.34 -2.91
CA ARG A 202 23.10 2.25 -2.96
C ARG A 202 22.15 2.45 -4.12
N SER A 203 21.71 1.34 -4.71
CA SER A 203 20.72 1.34 -5.78
C SER A 203 19.34 1.13 -5.17
N LEU A 204 18.46 2.13 -5.30
CA LEU A 204 17.08 2.07 -4.85
C LEU A 204 16.19 2.78 -5.87
N PRO A 205 14.95 2.31 -6.09
CA PRO A 205 13.98 3.09 -6.83
C PRO A 205 13.65 4.37 -6.06
N VAL A 206 13.33 5.43 -6.78
CA VAL A 206 12.96 6.73 -6.23
C VAL A 206 11.66 7.24 -6.84
N VAL A 207 10.97 8.05 -6.07
CA VAL A 207 9.89 8.92 -6.51
C VAL A 207 10.39 10.36 -6.41
N PRO A 208 10.47 11.11 -7.52
CA PRO A 208 10.82 12.53 -7.47
C PRO A 208 9.64 13.35 -6.93
N ALA A 209 9.69 13.70 -5.65
CA ALA A 209 8.76 14.65 -5.04
C ALA A 209 8.96 16.03 -5.68
N GLY A 210 7.89 16.74 -5.99
CA GLY A 210 7.85 17.93 -6.85
C GLY A 210 7.45 17.64 -8.30
N THR A 211 7.25 16.37 -8.66
CA THR A 211 6.86 15.96 -10.02
C THR A 211 5.66 15.01 -10.07
N LEU A 212 5.02 14.74 -8.93
CA LEU A 212 3.93 13.75 -8.87
C LEU A 212 2.70 14.14 -9.68
N SER A 213 2.47 15.44 -9.87
CA SER A 213 1.44 15.98 -10.77
C SER A 213 1.67 15.66 -12.24
N LYS A 214 2.91 15.32 -12.63
CA LYS A 214 3.27 14.89 -14.00
C LYS A 214 3.02 13.38 -14.22
N GLY A 215 2.68 12.63 -13.18
CA GLY A 215 2.44 11.19 -13.24
C GLY A 215 1.07 10.84 -13.83
N ALA A 216 1.01 9.83 -14.71
CA ALA A 216 -0.25 9.30 -15.20
C ALA A 216 -0.94 8.42 -14.12
N PRO A 217 -2.27 8.48 -13.95
CA PRO A 217 -2.96 7.62 -12.99
C PRO A 217 -2.78 6.12 -13.28
N ALA A 218 -2.71 5.30 -12.23
CA ALA A 218 -2.75 3.83 -12.32
C ALA A 218 -3.89 3.40 -13.25
N PRO A 219 -3.63 2.61 -14.30
CA PRO A 219 -4.69 2.05 -15.13
C PRO A 219 -5.68 1.19 -14.33
N GLY A 220 -5.19 0.52 -13.27
CA GLY A 220 -5.91 -0.52 -12.55
C GLY A 220 -6.98 -0.07 -11.57
N LEU A 221 -6.96 1.18 -11.11
CA LEU A 221 -8.04 1.74 -10.30
C LEU A 221 -9.10 2.48 -11.12
N ARG A 222 -8.92 2.62 -12.43
CA ARG A 222 -9.93 3.22 -13.29
C ARG A 222 -11.07 2.22 -13.43
N ALA A 223 -12.30 2.68 -13.21
CA ALA A 223 -13.50 1.89 -13.52
C ALA A 223 -13.35 1.32 -14.94
N SER A 224 -13.54 0.01 -15.08
CA SER A 224 -13.43 -0.66 -16.37
C SER A 224 -14.37 0.00 -17.36
N ARG A 225 -13.82 0.60 -18.41
CA ARG A 225 -14.60 1.19 -19.52
C ARG A 225 -15.03 0.14 -20.55
N LEU A 226 -14.78 -1.15 -20.29
CA LEU A 226 -15.04 -2.21 -21.24
C LEU A 226 -16.52 -2.66 -21.19
N PRO A 227 -17.12 -2.97 -22.35
CA PRO A 227 -18.43 -3.60 -22.40
C PRO A 227 -18.46 -4.96 -21.67
N ARG A 228 -19.53 -5.15 -20.88
CA ARG A 228 -19.89 -6.21 -19.91
C ARG A 228 -19.41 -7.65 -20.15
N ALA A 229 -19.27 -8.12 -21.39
CA ALA A 229 -18.88 -9.51 -21.72
C ALA A 229 -17.43 -9.68 -22.22
N ALA A 230 -16.77 -8.59 -22.62
CA ALA A 230 -15.41 -8.63 -23.19
C ALA A 230 -14.30 -8.42 -22.15
N ALA A 231 -14.67 -8.11 -20.91
CA ALA A 231 -13.72 -7.83 -19.83
C ALA A 231 -12.98 -9.11 -19.41
N VAL A 232 -13.69 -10.22 -19.15
CA VAL A 232 -13.11 -11.49 -18.61
C VAL A 232 -11.92 -12.03 -19.43
N PRO A 233 -12.00 -12.14 -20.77
CA PRO A 233 -10.89 -12.63 -21.59
C PRO A 233 -9.72 -11.63 -21.72
N ARG A 234 -9.96 -10.33 -21.51
CA ARG A 234 -8.97 -9.26 -21.63
C ARG A 234 -8.34 -8.85 -20.30
N PHE A 235 -8.75 -9.45 -19.18
CA PHE A 235 -8.03 -9.33 -17.92
C PHE A 235 -6.64 -9.96 -18.05
N SER A 236 -5.65 -9.09 -18.17
CA SER A 236 -4.23 -9.41 -18.07
C SER A 236 -3.87 -9.63 -16.59
N THR A 237 -4.40 -10.71 -16.01
CA THR A 237 -4.05 -11.20 -14.68
C THR A 237 -3.44 -12.59 -14.80
N SER A 238 -2.56 -12.95 -13.88
CA SER A 238 -1.96 -14.26 -13.80
C SER A 238 -3.04 -15.36 -13.64
N PRO A 239 -2.80 -16.61 -14.09
CA PRO A 239 -3.73 -17.71 -13.89
C PRO A 239 -4.15 -17.93 -12.41
N PRO A 240 -3.26 -17.80 -11.40
CA PRO A 240 -3.67 -17.86 -10.00
C PRO A 240 -4.59 -16.71 -9.58
N ALA A 241 -4.32 -15.46 -10.01
CA ALA A 241 -5.19 -14.32 -9.74
C ALA A 241 -6.58 -14.51 -10.38
N ARG A 242 -6.66 -15.07 -11.59
CA ARG A 242 -7.95 -15.40 -12.23
C ARG A 242 -8.73 -16.45 -11.44
N ARG A 243 -8.08 -17.51 -10.96
CA ARG A 243 -8.74 -18.53 -10.12
C ARG A 243 -9.29 -17.94 -8.83
N LEU A 244 -8.51 -17.09 -8.16
CA LEU A 244 -8.96 -16.39 -6.96
C LEU A 244 -10.13 -15.46 -7.27
N ALA A 245 -10.09 -14.70 -8.38
CA ALA A 245 -11.21 -13.86 -8.81
C ALA A 245 -12.49 -14.67 -9.02
N THR A 246 -12.42 -15.83 -9.69
CA THR A 246 -13.57 -16.73 -9.88
C THR A 246 -14.16 -17.22 -8.56
N GLN A 247 -13.32 -17.49 -7.56
CA GLN A 247 -13.79 -17.90 -6.23
C GLN A 247 -14.41 -16.73 -5.45
N LEU A 248 -13.81 -15.54 -5.53
CA LEU A 248 -14.35 -14.33 -4.94
C LEU A 248 -15.68 -13.91 -5.58
N ALA A 249 -15.90 -14.22 -6.86
CA ALA A 249 -17.17 -13.99 -7.54
C ALA A 249 -18.34 -14.82 -6.95
N ALA A 250 -18.08 -15.81 -6.09
CA ALA A 250 -19.12 -16.56 -5.39
C ALA A 250 -19.54 -15.93 -4.04
N ILE A 251 -18.89 -14.84 -3.60
CA ILE A 251 -19.15 -14.20 -2.30
C ILE A 251 -19.38 -12.70 -2.41
N THR A 252 -20.02 -12.11 -1.40
CA THR A 252 -20.04 -10.64 -1.24
C THR A 252 -18.62 -10.13 -1.03
N PHE A 253 -18.30 -8.97 -1.61
CA PHE A 253 -16.95 -8.40 -1.53
C PHE A 253 -16.73 -7.71 -0.18
N ASP A 254 -16.56 -8.51 0.87
CA ASP A 254 -16.18 -8.08 2.22
C ASP A 254 -14.71 -8.40 2.47
N PHE A 255 -13.93 -7.45 2.99
CA PHE A 255 -12.48 -7.59 3.12
C PHE A 255 -12.06 -8.74 4.05
N ASP A 256 -12.77 -8.94 5.16
CA ASP A 256 -12.45 -10.01 6.11
C ASP A 256 -12.76 -11.36 5.51
N LEU A 257 -13.90 -11.45 4.79
CA LEU A 257 -14.28 -12.67 4.09
C LEU A 257 -13.33 -12.99 2.92
N VAL A 258 -12.95 -11.97 2.13
CA VAL A 258 -11.98 -12.08 1.03
C VAL A 258 -10.64 -12.58 1.56
N GLU A 259 -10.13 -12.01 2.66
CA GLU A 259 -8.84 -12.38 3.23
C GLU A 259 -8.87 -13.79 3.84
N GLN A 260 -9.95 -14.17 4.53
CA GLN A 260 -10.11 -15.53 5.07
C GLN A 260 -10.22 -16.57 3.94
N LEU A 261 -10.99 -16.30 2.89
CA LEU A 261 -11.10 -17.19 1.73
C LEU A 261 -9.75 -17.30 1.01
N ARG A 262 -9.07 -16.18 0.78
CA ARG A 262 -7.74 -16.15 0.16
C ARG A 262 -6.77 -17.04 0.93
N ARG A 263 -6.66 -16.90 2.26
CA ARG A 263 -5.77 -17.73 3.09
C ARG A 263 -6.10 -19.22 3.01
N ARG A 264 -7.39 -19.55 2.89
CA ARG A 264 -7.85 -20.94 2.85
C ARG A 264 -7.57 -21.61 1.51
N VAL A 265 -7.70 -20.89 0.40
CA VAL A 265 -7.56 -21.44 -0.95
C VAL A 265 -6.16 -21.20 -1.55
N MET A 266 -5.43 -20.21 -1.01
CA MET A 266 -4.06 -19.86 -1.39
C MET A 266 -3.22 -19.69 -0.12
N PRO A 267 -2.74 -20.80 0.48
CA PRO A 267 -2.01 -20.78 1.74
C PRO A 267 -0.61 -20.16 1.63
N GLU A 268 -0.08 -20.01 0.41
CA GLU A 268 1.17 -19.30 0.22
C GLU A 268 1.01 -17.80 0.56
N PRO A 269 1.94 -17.23 1.34
CA PRO A 269 1.86 -15.86 1.80
C PRO A 269 2.24 -14.91 0.67
N SER A 270 1.31 -14.64 -0.26
CA SER A 270 1.46 -13.47 -1.11
C SER A 270 0.12 -12.79 -1.42
N PRO A 271 -0.08 -11.53 -0.99
CA PRO A 271 -1.22 -10.71 -1.41
C PRO A 271 -1.16 -10.31 -2.89
N ASP A 272 -0.11 -10.71 -3.62
CA ASP A 272 0.15 -10.36 -5.02
C ASP A 272 -1.02 -10.68 -5.94
N HIS A 273 -1.60 -11.87 -5.82
CA HIS A 273 -2.73 -12.27 -6.66
C HIS A 273 -3.97 -11.44 -6.37
N LEU A 274 -4.19 -11.07 -5.10
CA LEU A 274 -5.28 -10.17 -4.75
C LEU A 274 -5.00 -8.77 -5.29
N ALA A 275 -3.76 -8.28 -5.19
CA ALA A 275 -3.36 -7.03 -5.81
C ALA A 275 -3.58 -7.02 -7.32
N GLU A 276 -3.24 -8.09 -8.03
CA GLU A 276 -3.50 -8.24 -9.47
C GLU A 276 -4.99 -8.13 -9.80
N ILE A 277 -5.87 -8.68 -8.96
CA ILE A 277 -7.33 -8.54 -9.11
C ILE A 277 -7.74 -7.08 -8.95
N LEU A 278 -7.26 -6.42 -7.89
CA LEU A 278 -7.55 -5.00 -7.62
C LEU A 278 -7.07 -4.09 -8.74
N MET A 279 -5.89 -4.36 -9.29
CA MET A 279 -5.30 -3.60 -10.40
C MET A 279 -5.79 -4.05 -11.77
N GLY A 280 -6.54 -5.15 -11.85
CA GLY A 280 -7.03 -5.69 -13.11
C GLY A 280 -8.14 -4.85 -13.71
N GLY A 281 -8.77 -3.96 -12.93
CA GLY A 281 -10.02 -3.28 -13.29
C GLY A 281 -11.26 -4.16 -13.06
N LEU A 282 -11.14 -5.21 -12.25
CA LEU A 282 -12.25 -6.12 -11.90
C LEU A 282 -13.19 -5.49 -10.88
N ILE A 283 -12.66 -4.60 -10.06
CA ILE A 283 -13.32 -4.05 -8.88
C ILE A 283 -13.68 -2.60 -9.15
N ASP A 284 -14.96 -2.29 -8.95
CA ASP A 284 -15.44 -0.94 -8.81
C ASP A 284 -15.28 -0.51 -7.35
N TRP A 285 -14.43 0.49 -7.14
CA TRP A 285 -14.13 1.06 -5.83
C TRP A 285 -15.10 2.20 -5.45
N GLU A 286 -15.91 2.68 -6.40
CA GLU A 286 -16.80 3.84 -6.23
C GLU A 286 -18.29 3.47 -6.34
N GLY A 287 -18.62 2.35 -6.99
CA GLY A 287 -20.00 1.99 -7.37
C GLY A 287 -20.77 1.06 -6.42
N GLY A 288 -20.17 0.53 -5.35
CA GLY A 288 -20.93 -0.25 -4.38
C GLY A 288 -21.84 0.65 -3.53
N GLY A 289 -23.11 0.26 -3.35
CA GLY A 289 -23.98 0.89 -2.36
C GLY A 289 -23.28 0.93 -0.99
N GLU A 290 -23.21 2.11 -0.37
CA GLU A 290 -22.43 2.40 0.86
C GLU A 290 -20.90 2.58 0.70
N GLY A 291 -20.34 2.68 -0.51
CA GLY A 291 -18.92 2.94 -0.72
C GLY A 291 -18.01 1.73 -0.42
N ARG A 292 -18.56 0.52 -0.52
CA ARG A 292 -17.80 -0.73 -0.45
C ARG A 292 -17.33 -1.12 -1.85
N PRO A 293 -16.12 -1.68 -2.00
CA PRO A 293 -15.70 -2.22 -3.29
C PRO A 293 -16.61 -3.39 -3.70
N GLU A 294 -16.92 -3.48 -4.99
CA GLU A 294 -17.70 -4.58 -5.57
C GLU A 294 -17.11 -4.95 -6.94
N PHE A 295 -17.39 -6.12 -7.48
CA PHE A 295 -17.06 -6.40 -8.87
C PHE A 295 -17.78 -5.41 -9.79
N ALA A 296 -17.06 -4.90 -10.78
CA ALA A 296 -17.67 -4.08 -11.82
C ALA A 296 -18.81 -4.85 -12.50
N GLU A 297 -19.83 -4.11 -12.96
CA GLU A 297 -21.05 -4.68 -13.53
C GLU A 297 -20.76 -5.78 -14.59
N GLY A 298 -21.38 -6.95 -14.43
CA GLY A 298 -21.25 -8.08 -15.36
C GLY A 298 -19.98 -8.94 -15.17
N VAL A 299 -18.98 -8.47 -14.42
CA VAL A 299 -17.74 -9.22 -14.19
C VAL A 299 -17.99 -10.47 -13.35
N ARG A 300 -18.85 -10.37 -12.33
CA ARG A 300 -19.19 -11.47 -11.44
C ARG A 300 -19.85 -12.61 -12.22
N GLU A 301 -20.86 -12.31 -13.02
CA GLU A 301 -21.60 -13.25 -13.85
C GLU A 301 -20.67 -13.93 -14.85
N ALA A 302 -19.80 -13.15 -15.50
CA ALA A 302 -18.87 -13.67 -16.48
C ALA A 302 -17.78 -14.55 -15.83
N LEU A 303 -17.31 -14.24 -14.62
CA LEU A 303 -16.41 -15.11 -13.85
C LEU A 303 -17.12 -16.41 -13.45
N LEU A 304 -18.35 -16.33 -12.95
CA LEU A 304 -19.15 -17.50 -12.58
C LEU A 304 -19.49 -18.36 -13.80
N ALA A 305 -19.71 -17.79 -14.98
CA ALA A 305 -19.93 -18.55 -16.22
C ALA A 305 -18.72 -19.42 -16.60
N THR A 306 -17.52 -19.12 -16.10
CA THR A 306 -16.32 -19.95 -16.32
C THR A 306 -16.15 -21.08 -15.29
N THR A 307 -17.01 -21.15 -14.26
CA THR A 307 -16.92 -22.18 -13.20
C THR A 307 -17.89 -23.34 -13.43
N THR A 308 -17.47 -24.54 -13.06
CA THR A 308 -18.38 -25.70 -12.99
C THR A 308 -19.21 -25.67 -11.71
N ARG A 309 -20.38 -26.35 -11.71
CA ARG A 309 -21.21 -26.52 -10.50
C ARG A 309 -20.42 -27.11 -9.33
N SER A 310 -19.57 -28.12 -9.60
CA SER A 310 -18.75 -28.77 -8.57
C SER A 310 -17.69 -27.84 -7.98
N GLN A 311 -17.09 -26.95 -8.80
CA GLN A 311 -16.16 -25.93 -8.31
C GLN A 311 -16.88 -24.88 -7.47
N LEU A 312 -18.06 -24.42 -7.91
CA LEU A 312 -18.86 -23.46 -7.15
C LEU A 312 -19.28 -24.05 -5.80
N ALA A 313 -19.80 -25.29 -5.77
CA ALA A 313 -20.17 -25.98 -4.55
C ALA A 313 -19.00 -26.12 -3.57
N ARG A 314 -17.80 -26.42 -4.08
CA ARG A 314 -16.58 -26.46 -3.26
C ARG A 314 -16.25 -25.11 -2.65
N THR A 315 -16.30 -24.03 -3.44
CA THR A 315 -16.06 -22.67 -2.94
C THR A 315 -17.07 -22.31 -1.86
N VAL A 316 -18.37 -22.57 -2.10
CA VAL A 316 -19.43 -22.31 -1.13
C VAL A 316 -19.25 -23.13 0.16
N SER A 317 -18.82 -24.38 0.05
CA SER A 317 -18.52 -25.22 1.21
C SER A 317 -17.40 -24.62 2.06
N VAL A 318 -16.33 -24.15 1.42
CA VAL A 318 -15.21 -23.49 2.10
C VAL A 318 -15.68 -22.21 2.78
N VAL A 319 -16.44 -21.37 2.07
CA VAL A 319 -16.99 -20.11 2.61
C VAL A 319 -17.88 -20.37 3.82
N GLY A 320 -18.68 -21.43 3.78
CA GLY A 320 -19.53 -21.84 4.89
C GLY A 320 -18.80 -22.18 6.18
N GLU A 321 -17.51 -22.55 6.10
CA GLU A 321 -16.65 -22.81 7.26
C GLU A 321 -15.96 -21.55 7.80
N LEU A 322 -15.98 -20.43 7.06
CA LEU A 322 -15.25 -19.23 7.45
C LEU A 322 -16.00 -18.44 8.53
N PRO A 323 -15.32 -18.03 9.63
CA PRO A 323 -15.91 -17.17 10.65
C PRO A 323 -16.52 -15.87 10.10
N ALA A 324 -15.85 -15.22 9.13
CA ALA A 324 -16.35 -13.97 8.52
C ALA A 324 -17.66 -14.15 7.74
N ALA A 325 -18.04 -15.38 7.36
CA ALA A 325 -19.29 -15.62 6.66
C ALA A 325 -20.52 -15.52 7.59
N GLY A 326 -20.34 -15.63 8.91
CA GLY A 326 -21.41 -15.47 9.90
C GLY A 326 -22.65 -16.31 9.59
N GLU A 327 -23.83 -15.70 9.75
CA GLU A 327 -25.12 -16.33 9.45
C GLU A 327 -25.25 -16.75 7.97
N ARG A 328 -24.64 -16.00 7.04
CA ARG A 328 -24.64 -16.34 5.61
C ARG A 328 -23.89 -17.62 5.34
N GLY A 329 -22.79 -17.89 6.06
CA GLY A 329 -22.05 -19.14 5.97
C GLY A 329 -22.86 -20.34 6.46
N VAL A 330 -23.68 -20.16 7.50
CA VAL A 330 -24.63 -21.18 7.97
C VAL A 330 -25.69 -21.45 6.91
N ALA A 331 -26.29 -20.41 6.33
CA ALA A 331 -27.28 -20.54 5.26
C ALA A 331 -26.71 -21.23 4.00
N LEU A 332 -25.49 -20.88 3.59
CA LEU A 332 -24.80 -21.50 2.46
C LEU A 332 -24.53 -22.99 2.68
N ARG A 333 -24.15 -23.40 3.90
CA ARG A 333 -24.02 -24.83 4.23
C ARG A 333 -25.37 -25.52 4.16
N ALA A 334 -26.42 -24.95 4.75
CA ALA A 334 -27.76 -25.51 4.69
C ALA A 334 -28.24 -25.70 3.24
N ALA A 335 -27.96 -24.73 2.36
CA ALA A 335 -28.28 -24.80 0.94
C ALA A 335 -27.49 -25.88 0.16
N LEU A 336 -26.25 -26.18 0.57
CA LEU A 336 -25.49 -27.27 -0.04
C LEU A 336 -26.00 -28.66 0.39
N TYR A 337 -26.49 -28.79 1.62
CA TYR A 337 -27.01 -30.06 2.14
C TYR A 337 -28.46 -30.33 1.71
N ASP A 338 -29.31 -29.30 1.69
CA ASP A 338 -30.71 -29.40 1.28
C ASP A 338 -31.13 -28.18 0.44
N PRO A 339 -30.78 -28.18 -0.87
CA PRO A 339 -31.04 -27.05 -1.76
C PRO A 339 -32.53 -26.76 -1.98
N LEU A 340 -33.41 -27.74 -1.72
CA LEU A 340 -34.86 -27.59 -1.92
C LEU A 340 -35.56 -26.98 -0.70
N ARG A 341 -34.99 -27.12 0.51
CA ARG A 341 -35.56 -26.58 1.75
C ARG A 341 -34.81 -25.40 2.34
N ALA A 342 -33.60 -25.12 1.86
CA ALA A 342 -32.86 -23.95 2.30
C ALA A 342 -33.60 -22.66 1.89
N ARG A 343 -33.88 -21.80 2.86
CA ARG A 343 -34.29 -20.42 2.57
C ARG A 343 -33.12 -19.71 1.93
N LEU A 344 -33.23 -19.43 0.64
CA LEU A 344 -32.35 -18.48 -0.01
C LEU A 344 -32.60 -17.10 0.59
N PRO A 345 -31.57 -16.28 0.81
CA PRO A 345 -31.76 -14.88 1.16
C PRO A 345 -32.66 -14.23 0.11
N GLY A 346 -33.67 -13.49 0.56
CA GLY A 346 -34.61 -12.84 -0.35
C GLY A 346 -33.87 -11.86 -1.26
N PRO A 347 -34.35 -11.60 -2.49
CA PRO A 347 -33.71 -10.65 -3.41
C PRO A 347 -33.59 -9.23 -2.84
N GLU A 348 -34.32 -8.94 -1.76
CA GLU A 348 -34.35 -7.65 -1.06
C GLU A 348 -33.30 -7.56 0.07
N GLU A 349 -32.66 -8.67 0.44
CA GLU A 349 -31.44 -8.63 1.24
C GLU A 349 -30.31 -8.08 0.36
N ARG A 350 -29.92 -6.82 0.64
CA ARG A 350 -29.07 -5.93 -0.16
C ARG A 350 -27.66 -6.43 -0.55
N GLY A 351 -27.34 -7.71 -0.31
CA GLY A 351 -26.17 -8.38 -0.87
C GLY A 351 -26.41 -9.09 -2.21
N TRP A 352 -27.66 -9.17 -2.69
CA TRP A 352 -28.05 -9.87 -3.92
C TRP A 352 -28.97 -9.06 -4.85
N ALA A 353 -29.37 -7.85 -4.47
CA ALA A 353 -30.14 -6.97 -5.32
C ALA A 353 -29.24 -6.44 -6.45
N GLN A 354 -29.59 -6.79 -7.69
CA GLN A 354 -28.90 -6.42 -8.93
C GLN A 354 -28.93 -4.91 -9.20
#